data_AF-A0A821NQS0-F1
#
_entry.id   AF-A0A821NQS0-F1
#
_cell.length_a   1.000
_cell.length_b   1.000
_cell.length_c   1.000
_cell.angle_alpha   90.00
_cell.angle_beta   90.00
_cell.angle_gamma   90.00
#
_symmetry.space_group_name_H-M   'P 1'
#
loop_
_entity.id
_entity.type
_entity.pdbx_description
1 polymer ?
#
loop_
_entity_poly.entity_id
_entity_poly.type
_entity_poly.pdbx_seq_one_letter_code
_entity_poly.pdbx_strand_id
1 'polypeptide(L)'
;MRSKKNISNDCPSRWNSTFNLIDAIIEVKHVIIKLFTDKWSLNLRKDQVSKLAKIELTSENWDLLSALHFVLRPFFLATKMMSGKEYATIGLSYYAIHEIKCFCAKEDKCSEQSKTFKRLLADKLTKYFYSNSEQIHHLQVSSKLQFYAYPIV
;
A
#
# COMPACT_ATOMS: atom_id res chain seq x y z
N MET A 1 -6.11 27.28 -12.49
CA MET A 1 -6.76 26.06 -11.96
C MET A 1 -6.00 25.64 -10.70
N ARG A 2 -6.56 25.86 -9.50
CA ARG A 2 -5.88 25.59 -8.23
C ARG A 2 -6.45 24.29 -7.66
N SER A 3 -5.86 23.15 -8.04
CA SER A 3 -6.21 21.88 -7.41
C SER A 3 -5.62 21.87 -6.00
N LYS A 4 -6.44 22.17 -4.98
CA LYS A 4 -6.10 21.89 -3.58
C LYS A 4 -6.20 20.37 -3.37
N LYS A 5 -5.21 19.61 -3.85
CA LYS A 5 -5.00 18.25 -3.37
C LYS A 5 -4.08 18.32 -2.15
N ASN A 6 -4.60 17.92 -1.00
CA ASN A 6 -3.82 17.81 0.23
C ASN A 6 -2.92 16.59 0.08
N ILE A 7 -1.65 16.81 -0.29
CA ILE A 7 -0.63 15.77 -0.22
C ILE A 7 -0.57 15.32 1.24
N SER A 8 -0.92 14.06 1.49
CA SER A 8 -0.96 13.52 2.85
C SER A 8 0.45 13.25 3.31
N ASN A 9 0.86 13.83 4.44
CA ASN A 9 2.16 13.52 5.03
C ASN A 9 2.19 12.09 5.55
N ASP A 10 3.36 11.45 5.43
CA ASP A 10 3.62 10.19 6.10
C ASP A 10 3.57 10.36 7.62
N CYS A 11 2.92 9.42 8.31
CA CYS A 11 2.58 9.54 9.72
C CYS A 11 2.60 8.14 10.34
N PRO A 12 3.58 7.83 11.21
CA PRO A 12 3.75 6.48 11.76
C PRO A 12 2.52 5.91 12.48
N SER A 13 1.70 6.78 13.09
CA SER A 13 0.48 6.38 13.80
C SER A 13 -0.72 6.13 12.86
N ARG A 14 -0.64 6.49 11.58
CA ARG A 14 -1.68 6.22 10.57
C ARG A 14 -1.16 5.20 9.57
N TRP A 15 -1.52 3.94 9.76
CA TRP A 15 -0.94 2.80 9.02
C TRP A 15 -0.97 2.90 7.48
N ASN A 16 -1.88 3.69 6.91
CA ASN A 16 -2.02 3.89 5.47
C ASN A 16 -1.38 5.18 4.94
N SER A 17 -0.71 5.97 5.79
CA SER A 17 -0.16 7.28 5.40
C SER A 17 0.87 7.18 4.29
N THR A 18 1.75 6.16 4.34
CA THR A 18 2.79 5.95 3.34
C THR A 18 2.18 5.67 1.96
N PHE A 19 1.17 4.80 1.89
CA PHE A 19 0.45 4.53 0.65
C PHE A 19 -0.22 5.80 0.11
N ASN A 20 -0.95 6.54 0.96
CA ASN A 20 -1.64 7.76 0.55
C ASN A 20 -0.68 8.85 0.05
N LEU A 21 0.50 8.97 0.66
CA LEU A 21 1.55 9.90 0.23
C LEU A 21 2.06 9.51 -1.16
N ILE A 22 2.42 8.24 -1.35
CA ILE A 22 2.96 7.74 -2.62
C ILE A 22 1.91 7.89 -3.74
N ASP A 23 0.65 7.53 -3.46
CA ASP A 23 -0.46 7.68 -4.41
C ASP A 23 -0.61 9.14 -4.88
N ALA A 24 -0.59 10.08 -3.93
CA ALA A 24 -0.65 11.50 -4.24
C ALA A 24 0.57 11.99 -5.05
N ILE A 25 1.79 11.54 -4.70
CA ILE A 25 3.02 11.89 -5.41
C ILE A 25 3.01 11.36 -6.85
N ILE A 26 2.59 10.11 -7.07
CA ILE A 26 2.50 9.51 -8.41
C ILE A 26 1.50 10.27 -9.26
N GLU A 27 0.35 10.67 -8.70
CA GLU A 27 -0.65 11.42 -9.44
C GLU A 27 -0.13 12.78 -9.94
N VAL A 28 0.64 13.49 -9.11
CA VAL A 28 1.22 14.79 -9.46
C VAL A 28 2.61 14.69 -10.11
N LYS A 29 3.05 13.49 -10.50
CA LYS A 29 4.38 13.22 -11.09
C LYS A 29 4.74 14.20 -12.20
N HIS A 30 3.82 14.44 -13.13
CA HIS A 30 4.04 15.35 -14.26
C HIS A 30 4.31 16.80 -13.81
N VAL A 31 3.63 17.27 -12.76
CA VAL A 31 3.85 18.60 -12.18
C VAL A 31 5.21 18.67 -11.51
N ILE A 32 5.58 17.63 -10.76
CA ILE A 32 6.88 17.54 -10.08
C ILE A 32 8.03 17.53 -11.10
N ILE A 33 7.93 16.72 -12.16
CA ILE A 33 8.93 16.68 -13.23
C ILE A 33 9.06 18.05 -13.88
N LYS A 34 7.94 18.69 -14.23
CA LYS A 34 7.94 20.03 -14.81
C LYS A 34 8.61 21.06 -13.88
N LEU A 35 8.31 21.01 -12.58
CA LEU A 35 8.95 21.88 -11.58
C LEU A 35 10.48 21.70 -11.58
N PHE A 36 10.97 20.47 -11.68
CA PHE A 36 12.40 20.20 -11.73
C PHE A 36 13.06 20.58 -13.06
N THR A 37 12.35 20.46 -14.18
CA THR A 37 12.82 20.92 -15.49
C THR A 37 12.89 22.45 -15.55
N ASP A 38 11.86 23.13 -15.05
CA ASP A 38 11.72 24.58 -15.14
C ASP A 38 12.51 25.32 -14.06
N LYS A 39 13.16 24.62 -13.11
CA LYS A 39 13.81 25.20 -11.91
C LYS A 39 14.78 26.36 -12.16
N TRP A 40 15.42 26.39 -13.33
CA TRP A 40 16.35 27.46 -13.75
C TRP A 40 15.65 28.68 -14.36
N SER A 41 14.44 28.49 -14.88
CA SER A 41 13.61 29.54 -15.49
C SER A 41 12.65 30.19 -14.48
N LEU A 42 12.44 29.54 -13.33
CA LEU A 42 11.71 30.10 -12.22
C LEU A 42 12.59 31.17 -11.55
N ASN A 43 12.01 32.33 -11.22
CA ASN A 43 12.64 33.42 -10.46
C ASN A 43 12.91 33.04 -8.99
N LEU A 44 13.61 31.92 -8.77
CA LEU A 44 13.97 31.37 -7.48
C LEU A 44 15.34 31.88 -7.04
N ARG A 45 15.52 32.04 -5.73
CA ARG A 45 16.84 32.32 -5.16
C ARG A 45 17.77 31.11 -5.37
N LYS A 46 19.08 31.36 -5.49
CA LYS A 46 20.10 30.32 -5.71
C LYS A 46 20.04 29.19 -4.65
N ASP A 47 19.75 29.53 -3.39
CA ASP A 47 19.60 28.55 -2.31
C ASP A 47 18.42 27.59 -2.54
N GLN A 48 17.32 28.09 -3.11
CA GLN A 48 16.13 27.30 -3.41
C GLN A 48 16.36 26.37 -4.60
N VAL A 49 17.03 26.85 -5.65
CA VAL A 49 17.41 26.02 -6.81
C VAL A 49 18.33 24.88 -6.38
N SER A 50 19.33 25.16 -5.52
CA SER A 50 20.21 24.12 -4.98
C SER A 50 19.46 23.09 -4.15
N LYS A 51 18.49 23.52 -3.33
CA LYS A 51 17.62 22.60 -2.57
C LYS A 51 16.77 21.72 -3.48
N LEU A 52 16.17 22.30 -4.52
CA LEU A 52 15.37 21.55 -5.50
C LEU A 52 16.22 20.51 -6.23
N ALA A 53 17.43 20.86 -6.65
CA ALA A 53 18.34 19.93 -7.32
C ALA A 53 18.72 18.74 -6.42
N LYS A 54 18.84 18.94 -5.10
CA LYS A 54 19.18 17.87 -4.14
C LYS A 54 18.05 16.87 -3.91
N ILE A 55 16.80 17.26 -4.13
CA ILE A 55 15.61 16.41 -3.90
C ILE A 55 15.01 15.89 -5.20
N GLU A 56 15.65 16.15 -6.34
CA GLU A 56 15.17 15.74 -7.65
C GLU A 56 15.15 14.22 -7.75
N LEU A 57 13.98 13.68 -8.09
CA LEU A 57 13.76 12.25 -8.18
C LEU A 57 14.26 11.73 -9.53
N THR A 58 15.20 10.79 -9.49
CA THR A 58 15.69 10.05 -10.66
C THR A 58 14.62 9.10 -11.19
N SER A 59 14.82 8.55 -12.40
CA SER A 59 13.94 7.50 -12.94
C SER A 59 13.82 6.32 -11.97
N GLU A 60 14.94 5.87 -11.41
CA GLU A 60 14.98 4.77 -10.45
C GLU A 60 14.15 5.05 -9.19
N ASN A 61 14.14 6.30 -8.70
CA ASN A 61 13.30 6.70 -7.57
C ASN A 61 11.80 6.59 -7.93
N TRP A 62 11.41 6.98 -9.15
CA TRP A 62 10.04 6.84 -9.61
C TRP A 62 9.62 5.38 -9.79
N ASP A 63 10.54 4.53 -10.26
CA ASP A 63 10.32 3.10 -10.40
C ASP A 63 10.16 2.43 -9.03
N LEU A 64 10.96 2.84 -8.05
CA LEU A 64 10.82 2.40 -6.66
C LEU A 64 9.49 2.84 -6.04
N LEU A 65 9.07 4.10 -6.23
CA LEU A 65 7.76 4.59 -5.78
C LEU A 65 6.61 3.79 -6.40
N SER A 66 6.72 3.46 -7.68
CA SER A 66 5.72 2.66 -8.39
C SER A 66 5.67 1.22 -7.88
N ALA A 67 6.82 0.61 -7.59
CA ALA A 67 6.93 -0.70 -6.97
C ALA A 67 6.31 -0.71 -5.55
N LEU A 68 6.62 0.31 -4.74
CA LEU A 68 6.03 0.47 -3.41
C LEU A 68 4.52 0.63 -3.47
N HIS A 69 4.02 1.50 -4.35
CA HIS A 69 2.59 1.70 -4.55
C HIS A 69 1.87 0.40 -4.90
N PHE A 70 2.43 -0.35 -5.85
CA PHE A 70 1.90 -1.66 -6.25
C PHE A 70 1.84 -2.65 -5.08
N VAL A 71 2.93 -2.78 -4.31
CA VAL A 71 3.00 -3.74 -3.20
C VAL A 71 2.11 -3.33 -2.02
N LEU A 72 1.99 -2.03 -1.71
CA LEU A 72 1.19 -1.54 -0.59
C LEU A 72 -0.31 -1.50 -0.88
N ARG A 73 -0.72 -1.46 -2.15
CA ARG A 73 -2.13 -1.34 -2.53
C ARG A 73 -3.04 -2.45 -1.96
N PRO A 74 -2.69 -3.75 -2.00
CA PRO A 74 -3.50 -4.80 -1.37
C PRO A 74 -3.67 -4.62 0.15
N PHE A 75 -2.64 -4.13 0.83
CA PHE A 75 -2.68 -3.85 2.27
C PHE A 75 -3.64 -2.70 2.57
N PHE A 76 -3.53 -1.61 1.81
CA PHE A 76 -4.45 -0.48 1.92
C PHE A 76 -5.92 -0.90 1.75
N LEU A 77 -6.20 -1.70 0.71
CA LEU A 77 -7.55 -2.20 0.43
C LEU A 77 -8.06 -3.12 1.55
N ALA A 78 -7.23 -4.04 2.03
CA ALA A 78 -7.57 -4.91 3.14
C ALA A 78 -7.87 -4.11 4.42
N THR A 79 -7.04 -3.14 4.78
CA THR A 79 -7.28 -2.27 5.94
C THR A 79 -8.57 -1.47 5.78
N LYS A 80 -8.84 -0.92 4.60
CA LYS A 80 -10.07 -0.19 4.32
C LYS A 80 -11.31 -1.08 4.46
N MET A 81 -11.23 -2.32 3.96
CA MET A 81 -12.29 -3.33 4.08
C MET A 81 -12.53 -3.74 5.54
N MET A 82 -11.46 -3.99 6.30
CA MET A 82 -11.58 -4.38 7.72
C MET A 82 -12.01 -3.21 8.64
N SER A 83 -11.87 -1.96 8.19
CA SER A 83 -12.28 -0.76 8.94
C SER A 83 -13.74 -0.34 8.67
N GLY A 84 -14.49 -1.15 7.91
CA GLY A 84 -15.91 -0.91 7.64
C GLY A 84 -16.74 -0.86 8.92
N LYS A 85 -17.73 0.04 8.95
CA LYS A 85 -18.67 0.19 10.08
C LYS A 85 -20.09 -0.28 9.77
N GLU A 86 -20.39 -0.47 8.49
CA GLU A 86 -21.74 -0.76 7.98
C GLU A 86 -21.96 -2.26 7.74
N TYR A 87 -20.96 -3.10 8.00
CA TYR A 87 -21.01 -4.55 7.80
C TYR A 87 -20.10 -5.26 8.80
N ALA A 88 -20.37 -6.54 9.05
CA ALA A 88 -19.52 -7.37 9.89
C ALA A 88 -18.15 -7.58 9.23
N THR A 89 -17.09 -7.08 9.85
CA THR A 89 -15.73 -7.12 9.30
C THR A 89 -14.93 -8.33 9.76
N ILE A 90 -15.28 -8.96 10.87
CA ILE A 90 -14.49 -10.05 11.46
C ILE A 90 -14.37 -11.28 10.54
N GLY A 91 -15.46 -11.65 9.84
CA GLY A 91 -15.44 -12.76 8.88
C GLY A 91 -14.65 -12.47 7.61
N LEU A 92 -14.49 -11.19 7.29
CA LEU A 92 -13.72 -10.70 6.16
C LEU A 92 -12.22 -10.63 6.46
N SER A 93 -11.83 -10.51 7.73
CA SER A 93 -10.43 -10.41 8.16
C SER A 93 -9.62 -11.64 7.77
N TYR A 94 -10.17 -12.85 7.94
CA TYR A 94 -9.48 -14.08 7.54
C TYR A 94 -9.20 -14.10 6.04
N TYR A 95 -10.22 -13.80 5.23
CA TYR A 95 -10.09 -13.74 3.77
C TYR A 95 -9.07 -12.68 3.34
N ALA A 96 -9.12 -11.47 3.92
CA ALA A 96 -8.19 -10.40 3.61
C ALA A 96 -6.72 -10.76 3.92
N ILE A 97 -6.46 -11.36 5.09
CA ILE A 97 -5.12 -11.80 5.49
C ILE A 97 -4.62 -12.91 4.56
N HIS A 98 -5.48 -13.87 4.23
CA HIS A 98 -5.16 -14.95 3.30
C HIS A 98 -4.79 -14.43 1.91
N GLU A 99 -5.61 -13.51 1.34
CA GLU A 99 -5.35 -12.92 0.03
C GLU A 99 -4.04 -12.12 0.00
N ILE A 100 -3.73 -11.37 1.05
CA ILE A 100 -2.44 -10.69 1.16
C ILE A 100 -1.28 -11.70 1.17
N LYS A 101 -1.40 -12.79 1.92
CA LYS A 101 -0.37 -13.84 1.96
C LYS A 101 -0.16 -14.45 0.56
N CYS A 102 -1.25 -14.78 -0.12
CA CYS A 102 -1.20 -15.28 -1.50
C CYS A 102 -0.57 -14.26 -2.44
N PHE A 103 -0.90 -12.98 -2.34
CA PHE A 103 -0.29 -11.91 -3.13
C PHE A 103 1.23 -11.81 -2.91
N CYS A 104 1.69 -11.93 -1.67
CA CYS A 104 3.11 -11.91 -1.34
C CYS A 104 3.86 -13.15 -1.85
N ALA A 105 3.20 -14.31 -1.91
CA ALA A 105 3.78 -15.58 -2.37
C ALA A 105 3.78 -15.75 -3.91
N LYS A 106 2.94 -14.99 -4.63
CA LYS A 106 2.88 -15.05 -6.10
C LYS A 106 4.18 -14.58 -6.74
N GLU A 107 4.79 -15.47 -7.53
CA GLU A 107 5.87 -15.14 -8.45
C GLU A 107 5.33 -14.40 -9.66
N ASP A 108 5.29 -13.07 -9.55
CA ASP A 108 4.89 -12.20 -10.66
C ASP A 108 6.14 -11.74 -11.44
N LYS A 109 5.97 -11.32 -12.70
CA LYS A 109 6.96 -10.55 -13.48
C LYS A 109 7.16 -9.13 -12.93
N CYS A 110 7.18 -8.99 -11.62
CA CYS A 110 7.43 -7.73 -10.93
C CYS A 110 8.92 -7.40 -10.91
N SER A 111 9.23 -6.12 -10.70
CA SER A 111 10.60 -5.64 -10.50
C SER A 111 11.27 -6.32 -9.29
N GLU A 112 12.60 -6.41 -9.29
CA GLU A 112 13.38 -7.01 -8.20
C GLU A 112 13.12 -6.32 -6.85
N GLN A 113 12.88 -5.00 -6.87
CA GLN A 113 12.48 -4.23 -5.70
C GLN A 113 11.15 -4.78 -5.15
N SER A 114 10.14 -4.94 -6.00
CA SER A 114 8.82 -5.44 -5.59
C SER A 114 8.91 -6.85 -5.00
N LYS A 115 9.72 -7.74 -5.59
CA LYS A 115 9.95 -9.10 -5.07
C LYS A 115 10.59 -9.07 -3.68
N THR A 116 11.58 -8.20 -3.50
CA THR A 116 12.25 -8.01 -2.20
C THR A 116 11.29 -7.49 -1.14
N PHE A 117 10.47 -6.48 -1.48
CA PHE A 117 9.43 -5.97 -0.59
C PHE A 117 8.38 -7.02 -0.23
N LYS A 118 7.88 -7.77 -1.22
CA LYS A 118 6.92 -8.86 -0.99
C LYS A 118 7.45 -9.92 -0.02
N ARG A 119 8.72 -10.33 -0.17
CA ARG A 119 9.39 -11.28 0.75
C ARG A 119 9.44 -10.76 2.18
N LEU A 120 9.94 -9.52 2.36
CA LEU A 120 9.99 -8.89 3.69
C LEU A 120 8.60 -8.80 4.33
N LEU A 121 7.57 -8.46 3.56
CA LEU A 121 6.20 -8.40 4.05
C LEU A 121 5.63 -9.79 4.37
N ALA A 122 5.92 -10.81 3.56
CA ALA A 122 5.52 -12.20 3.84
C ALA A 122 6.09 -12.69 5.17
N ASP A 123 7.37 -12.38 5.45
CA ASP A 123 8.03 -12.75 6.70
C ASP A 123 7.38 -12.06 7.89
N LYS A 124 7.09 -10.75 7.77
CA LYS A 124 6.39 -10.00 8.82
C LYS A 124 4.96 -10.50 9.03
N LEU A 125 4.21 -10.76 7.97
CA LEU A 125 2.85 -11.31 8.06
C LEU A 125 2.85 -12.67 8.75
N THR A 126 3.78 -13.54 8.37
CA THR A 126 3.94 -14.85 9.01
C THR A 126 4.23 -14.68 10.49
N LYS A 127 5.18 -13.79 10.83
CA LYS A 127 5.54 -13.50 12.23
C LYS A 127 4.39 -12.93 13.06
N TYR A 128 3.55 -12.04 12.51
CA TYR A 128 2.51 -11.38 13.30
C TYR A 128 1.16 -12.09 13.31
N PHE A 129 0.79 -12.77 12.23
CA PHE A 129 -0.53 -13.40 12.10
C PHE A 129 -0.50 -14.92 12.19
N TYR A 130 0.59 -15.57 11.77
CA TYR A 130 0.64 -17.03 11.64
C TYR A 130 1.50 -17.72 12.72
N SER A 131 2.25 -16.96 13.53
CA SER A 131 3.01 -17.52 14.67
C SER A 131 2.10 -18.10 15.76
N ASN A 132 0.87 -17.57 15.89
CA ASN A 132 -0.11 -18.07 16.86
C ASN A 132 -1.23 -18.83 16.13
N SER A 133 -1.12 -20.15 16.10
CA SER A 133 -2.09 -21.02 15.43
C SER A 133 -3.52 -20.90 15.98
N GLU A 134 -3.69 -20.58 17.27
CA GLU A 134 -5.01 -20.37 17.88
C GLU A 134 -5.70 -19.13 17.31
N GLN A 135 -4.95 -18.04 17.09
CA GLN A 135 -5.50 -16.80 16.55
C GLN A 135 -6.10 -17.01 15.15
N ILE A 136 -5.43 -17.80 14.31
CA ILE A 136 -5.94 -18.16 12.98
C ILE A 136 -7.17 -19.07 13.11
N HIS A 137 -7.15 -20.04 14.03
CA HIS A 137 -8.28 -20.95 14.25
C HIS A 137 -9.55 -20.20 14.68
N HIS A 138 -9.43 -19.19 15.55
CA HIS A 138 -10.54 -18.33 15.96
C HIS A 138 -11.07 -17.42 14.86
N LEU A 139 -10.26 -17.07 13.85
CA LEU A 139 -10.73 -16.33 12.69
C LEU A 139 -11.47 -17.25 11.69
N GLN A 140 -11.09 -18.53 11.61
CA GLN A 140 -11.69 -19.52 10.70
C GLN A 140 -13.10 -19.97 11.07
N VAL A 141 -13.57 -19.78 12.30
CA VAL A 141 -14.95 -20.15 12.69
C VAL A 141 -16.03 -19.34 11.96
N SER A 142 -15.68 -18.19 11.39
CA SER A 142 -16.56 -17.38 10.56
C SER A 142 -16.63 -17.82 9.08
N SER A 143 -15.67 -18.64 8.62
CA SER A 143 -15.60 -19.16 7.24
C SER A 143 -16.04 -20.62 7.10
N LYS A 144 -16.41 -21.28 8.21
CA LYS A 144 -17.21 -22.50 8.17
C LYS A 144 -18.63 -22.14 7.73
N LEU A 145 -18.83 -21.98 6.43
CA LEU A 145 -20.10 -22.32 5.80
C LEU A 145 -20.35 -23.80 6.08
N GLN A 146 -20.96 -24.10 7.23
CA GLN A 146 -21.71 -25.33 7.38
C GLN A 146 -22.87 -25.21 6.38
N PHE A 147 -22.65 -25.70 5.16
CA PHE A 147 -23.72 -26.16 4.30
C PHE A 147 -24.42 -27.30 5.04
N TYR A 148 -25.35 -26.95 5.93
CA TYR A 148 -26.42 -27.87 6.26
C TYR A 148 -27.25 -28.01 4.99
N ALA A 149 -26.93 -29.04 4.21
CA ALA A 149 -27.86 -29.61 3.26
C ALA A 149 -29.08 -30.05 4.07
N TYR A 150 -30.09 -29.20 4.17
CA TYR A 150 -31.42 -29.64 4.54
C TYR A 150 -31.98 -30.40 3.33
N PRO A 151 -32.25 -31.71 3.44
CA PRO A 151 -33.02 -32.38 2.40
C PRO A 151 -34.43 -31.79 2.44
N ILE A 152 -34.84 -31.21 1.31
CA ILE A 152 -36.25 -30.88 1.06
C ILE A 152 -36.97 -32.23 0.98
N VAL A 153 -37.83 -32.50 1.97
CA VAL A 153 -38.89 -33.52 1.89
C VAL A 153 -40.13 -32.84 1.34
#